data_AF-A0A8H5V9P9-F1
#
_entry.id   AF-A0A8H5V9P9-F1
#
_cell.length_a   1.000
_cell.length_b   1.000
_cell.length_c   1.000
_cell.angle_alpha   90.00
_cell.angle_beta   90.00
_cell.angle_gamma   90.00
#
_symmetry.space_group_name_H-M   'P 1'
#
loop_
_entity.id
_entity.type
_entity.pdbx_description
1 polymer ?
#
loop_
_entity_poly.entity_id
_entity_poly.type
_entity_poly.pdbx_seq_one_letter_code
_entity_poly.pdbx_strand_id
1 'polypeptide(L)'
;MKILDGDKALHFTLLRLQLIELIRACNATGDIQPALTFATEELGPKAPTNPKFLEDLERTMALLLIPSDAREPQLAALLEPELRREVADSVNRAILERQSRRREAAIRQLVRMRVWAENTARDKRKNLPDRLDIGLNGEEPDSPRPHTGNGHDPMITT
;
A
#
# COMPACT_ATOMS: atom_id res chain seq x y z
N MET A 1 11.70 -2.99 -6.51
CA MET A 1 10.52 -2.38 -7.13
C MET A 1 9.30 -3.32 -7.30
N LYS A 2 9.06 -4.31 -6.42
CA LYS A 2 7.91 -5.26 -6.56
C LYS A 2 6.50 -4.68 -6.33
N ILE A 3 6.42 -3.44 -5.83
CA ILE A 3 5.14 -2.73 -5.59
C ILE A 3 4.53 -2.21 -6.91
N LEU A 4 5.35 -2.00 -7.93
CA LEU A 4 4.92 -1.42 -9.21
C LEU A 4 4.42 -2.49 -10.19
N ASP A 5 4.93 -3.72 -10.09
CA ASP A 5 4.59 -4.81 -11.02
C ASP A 5 3.11 -5.20 -11.02
N GLY A 6 2.39 -4.94 -9.92
CA GLY A 6 0.96 -5.27 -9.80
C GLY A 6 0.01 -4.11 -10.11
N ASP A 7 0.52 -2.90 -10.32
CA ASP A 7 -0.31 -1.73 -10.67
C ASP A 7 0.29 -0.97 -11.86
N LYS A 8 -0.13 -1.38 -13.05
CA LYS A 8 0.33 -0.80 -14.32
C LYS A 8 -0.02 0.69 -14.44
N ALA A 9 -1.13 1.12 -13.82
CA ALA A 9 -1.56 2.51 -13.86
C ALA A 9 -0.69 3.40 -12.96
N LEU A 10 -0.39 2.95 -11.74
CA LEU A 10 0.53 3.66 -10.86
C LEU A 10 1.94 3.75 -11.47
N HIS A 11 2.41 2.67 -12.07
CA HIS A 11 3.72 2.65 -12.72
C HIS A 11 3.78 3.62 -13.91
N PHE A 12 2.77 3.65 -14.78
CA PHE A 12 2.69 4.63 -15.86
C PHE A 12 2.66 6.07 -15.33
N THR A 13 1.88 6.32 -14.28
CA THR A 13 1.76 7.65 -13.66
C THR A 13 3.11 8.15 -13.14
N LEU A 14 3.92 7.27 -12.54
CA LEU A 14 5.27 7.61 -12.08
C LEU A 14 6.24 7.90 -13.22
N LEU A 15 6.21 7.11 -14.29
CA LEU A 15 7.02 7.37 -15.49
C LEU A 15 6.63 8.71 -16.12
N ARG A 16 5.33 9.00 -16.21
CA ARG A 16 4.84 10.30 -16.68
C ARG A 16 5.34 11.45 -15.81
N LEU A 17 5.29 11.32 -14.48
CA LEU A 17 5.83 12.33 -13.57
C LEU A 17 7.34 12.55 -13.81
N GLN A 18 8.11 11.47 -14.00
CA GLN A 18 9.53 11.58 -14.31
C GLN A 18 9.78 12.29 -15.64
N LEU A 19 8.97 12.01 -16.67
CA LEU A 19 9.03 12.73 -17.95
C LEU A 19 8.75 14.23 -17.75
N ILE A 20 7.78 14.60 -16.92
CA ILE A 20 7.47 16.00 -16.61
C ILE A 20 8.66 16.70 -15.93
N GLU A 21 9.36 16.04 -15.00
CA GLU A 21 10.56 16.61 -14.40
C GLU A 21 11.72 16.75 -15.40
N LEU A 22 11.88 15.77 -16.30
CA LEU A 22 12.85 15.89 -17.40
C LEU A 22 12.52 17.09 -18.29
N ILE A 23 11.26 17.24 -18.69
CA ILE A 23 10.80 18.40 -19.48
C ILE A 23 11.07 19.72 -18.76
N ARG A 24 10.89 19.77 -17.43
CA ARG A 24 11.22 20.96 -16.64
C ARG A 24 12.72 21.29 -16.71
N ALA A 25 13.58 20.28 -16.60
CA ALA A 25 15.03 20.45 -16.74
C ALA A 25 15.42 20.87 -18.16
N CYS A 26 14.84 20.24 -19.18
CA CYS A 26 15.03 20.57 -20.60
C CYS A 26 14.63 22.03 -20.90
N ASN A 27 13.54 22.52 -20.32
CA ASN A 27 13.12 23.92 -20.49
C ASN A 27 14.13 24.92 -19.90
N ALA A 28 14.96 24.51 -18.92
CA ALA A 28 16.00 25.36 -18.34
C ALA A 28 17.33 25.29 -19.11
N THR A 29 17.68 24.12 -19.67
CA THR A 29 18.96 23.89 -20.36
C THR A 29 18.87 24.04 -21.88
N GLY A 30 17.67 23.95 -22.46
CA GLY A 30 17.41 23.93 -23.90
C GLY A 30 17.64 22.58 -24.59
N ASP A 31 18.15 21.57 -23.87
CA ASP A 31 18.38 20.23 -24.43
C ASP A 31 17.18 19.30 -24.16
N ILE A 32 16.44 18.97 -25.22
CA ILE A 32 15.24 18.10 -25.17
C ILE A 32 15.57 16.61 -25.30
N GLN A 33 16.80 16.24 -25.68
CA GLN A 33 17.15 14.84 -25.96
C GLN A 33 16.88 13.90 -24.77
N PRO A 34 17.19 14.26 -23.51
CA PRO A 34 16.94 13.38 -22.38
C PRO A 34 15.46 13.04 -22.19
N ALA A 35 14.57 14.02 -22.35
CA ALA A 35 13.13 13.81 -22.26
C ALA A 35 12.60 12.94 -23.40
N LEU A 36 13.10 13.16 -24.63
CA LEU A 36 12.68 12.41 -25.81
C LEU A 36 13.11 10.95 -25.76
N THR A 37 14.36 10.68 -25.38
CA THR A 37 14.88 9.32 -25.20
C THR A 37 14.07 8.58 -24.14
N PHE A 38 13.84 9.20 -22.98
CA PHE A 38 13.06 8.59 -21.91
C PHE A 38 11.61 8.29 -22.32
N ALA A 39 10.95 9.25 -23.00
CA ALA A 39 9.59 9.03 -23.50
C ALA A 39 9.51 7.85 -24.48
N THR A 40 10.52 7.70 -25.34
CA THR A 40 10.56 6.64 -26.36
C THR A 40 10.84 5.28 -25.76
N GLU A 41 11.81 5.18 -24.85
CA GLU A 41 12.25 3.91 -24.27
C GLU A 41 11.28 3.38 -23.21
N GLU A 42 10.80 4.25 -22.30
CA GLU A 42 10.03 3.83 -21.13
C GLU A 42 8.51 3.94 -21.32
N LEU A 43 8.03 5.08 -21.87
CA LEU A 43 6.59 5.33 -22.03
C LEU A 43 6.05 4.79 -23.36
N GLY A 44 6.83 4.83 -24.44
CA GLY A 44 6.43 4.40 -25.77
C GLY A 44 5.83 2.98 -25.82
N PRO A 45 6.49 1.96 -25.25
CA PRO A 45 5.95 0.59 -25.23
C PRO A 45 4.69 0.43 -24.37
N LYS A 46 4.45 1.33 -23.41
CA LYS A 46 3.35 1.23 -22.42
C LYS A 46 2.13 2.06 -22.83
N ALA A 47 2.31 3.16 -23.54
CA ALA A 47 1.24 4.06 -23.97
C ALA A 47 0.10 3.38 -24.76
N PRO A 48 0.35 2.49 -25.75
CA PRO A 48 -0.73 1.87 -26.51
C PRO A 48 -1.52 0.82 -25.73
N THR A 49 -1.10 0.47 -24.51
CA THR A 49 -1.82 -0.53 -23.68
C THR A 49 -3.12 0.01 -23.08
N ASN A 50 -3.30 1.33 -23.02
CA ASN A 50 -4.51 1.97 -22.50
C ASN A 50 -4.70 3.34 -23.20
N PRO A 51 -5.88 3.62 -23.79
CA PRO A 51 -6.14 4.90 -24.45
C PRO A 51 -5.89 6.11 -23.54
N LYS A 52 -6.14 5.99 -22.23
CA LYS A 52 -5.85 7.06 -21.27
C LYS A 52 -4.35 7.34 -21.15
N PHE A 53 -3.51 6.32 -21.22
CA PHE A 53 -2.05 6.48 -21.16
C PHE A 53 -1.53 7.20 -22.40
N LEU A 54 -2.11 6.89 -23.56
CA LEU A 54 -1.78 7.57 -24.80
C LEU A 54 -2.14 9.06 -24.73
N GLU A 55 -3.37 9.39 -24.32
CA GLU A 55 -3.84 10.77 -24.14
C GLU A 55 -2.96 11.54 -23.13
N ASP A 56 -2.61 10.90 -22.01
CA ASP A 56 -1.74 11.47 -20.99
C ASP A 56 -0.31 11.70 -21.49
N LEU A 57 0.23 10.80 -22.31
CA LEU A 57 1.54 10.93 -22.95
C LEU A 57 1.53 12.07 -23.98
N GLU A 58 0.52 12.12 -24.85
CA GLU A 58 0.36 13.18 -25.86
C GLU A 58 0.33 14.56 -25.21
N ARG A 59 -0.46 14.72 -24.14
CA ARG A 59 -0.48 15.96 -23.35
C ARG A 59 0.88 16.31 -22.77
N THR A 60 1.59 15.32 -22.21
CA THR A 60 2.92 15.57 -21.64
C THR A 60 3.95 15.91 -22.73
N MET A 61 3.88 15.30 -23.92
CA MET A 61 4.75 15.62 -25.05
C MET A 61 4.44 17.00 -25.64
N ALA A 62 3.19 17.46 -25.59
CA ALA A 62 2.83 18.82 -26.00
C ALA A 62 3.57 19.89 -25.20
N LEU A 63 4.00 19.61 -23.96
CA LEU A 63 4.84 20.53 -23.17
C LEU A 63 6.19 20.83 -23.81
N LEU A 64 6.75 19.91 -24.61
CA LEU A 64 8.01 20.11 -25.31
C LEU A 64 7.85 21.01 -26.54
N LEU A 65 6.68 20.97 -27.17
CA LEU A 65 6.39 21.67 -28.42
C LEU A 65 5.88 23.09 -28.19
N ILE A 66 5.11 23.28 -27.11
CA ILE A 66 4.43 24.55 -26.84
C ILE A 66 5.28 25.38 -25.88
N PRO A 67 5.73 26.58 -26.29
CA PRO A 67 6.51 27.48 -25.45
C PRO A 67 5.65 28.04 -24.31
N SER A 68 6.30 28.38 -23.19
CA SER A 68 5.62 28.69 -21.92
C SER A 68 4.61 29.85 -21.99
N ASP A 69 4.80 30.78 -22.93
CA ASP A 69 3.94 31.94 -23.20
C ASP A 69 2.64 31.58 -23.96
N ALA A 70 2.63 30.46 -24.68
CA ALA A 70 1.48 30.00 -25.47
C ALA A 70 0.77 28.77 -24.86
N ARG A 71 1.13 28.34 -23.64
CA ARG A 71 0.53 27.15 -23.00
C ARG A 71 -0.86 27.45 -22.45
N GLU A 72 -1.79 26.56 -22.75
CA GLU A 72 -3.09 26.55 -22.10
C GLU A 72 -2.95 26.26 -20.59
N PRO A 73 -3.86 26.79 -19.73
CA PRO A 73 -3.78 26.61 -18.28
C PRO A 73 -3.77 25.15 -17.85
N GLN A 74 -4.48 24.28 -18.57
CA GLN A 74 -4.54 22.84 -18.28
C GLN A 74 -3.19 22.15 -18.53
N LEU A 75 -2.46 22.61 -19.54
CA LEU A 75 -1.14 22.10 -19.89
C LEU A 75 -0.10 22.63 -18.89
N ALA A 76 -0.18 23.92 -18.54
CA ALA A 76 0.67 24.52 -17.51
C ALA A 76 0.51 23.84 -16.13
N ALA A 77 -0.71 23.45 -15.77
CA ALA A 77 -1.00 22.74 -14.52
C ALA A 77 -0.24 21.40 -14.37
N LEU A 78 0.18 20.76 -15.47
CA LEU A 78 1.00 19.55 -15.41
C LEU A 78 2.41 19.82 -14.86
N LEU A 79 2.90 21.06 -14.94
CA LEU A 79 4.18 21.49 -14.38
C LEU A 79 4.07 22.00 -12.94
N GLU A 80 2.86 22.05 -12.37
CA GLU A 80 2.67 22.55 -11.01
C GLU A 80 3.02 21.47 -9.95
N PRO A 81 3.40 21.89 -8.73
CA PRO A 81 3.75 20.97 -7.65
C PRO A 81 2.60 20.04 -7.22
N GLU A 82 1.33 20.41 -7.45
CA GLU A 82 0.16 19.63 -7.04
C GLU A 82 0.19 18.21 -7.61
N LEU A 83 0.60 18.05 -8.87
CA LEU A 83 0.66 16.74 -9.52
C LEU A 83 1.64 15.82 -8.78
N ARG A 84 2.80 16.34 -8.36
CA ARG A 84 3.78 15.55 -7.59
C ARG A 84 3.21 15.09 -6.25
N ARG A 85 2.41 15.94 -5.60
CA ARG A 85 1.73 15.61 -4.33
C ARG A 85 0.68 14.53 -4.53
N GLU A 86 -0.16 14.64 -5.56
CA GLU A 86 -1.19 13.64 -5.86
C GLU A 86 -0.58 12.26 -6.16
N VAL A 87 0.50 12.22 -6.96
CA VAL A 87 1.21 10.98 -7.24
C VAL A 87 1.83 10.40 -5.97
N ALA A 88 2.42 11.23 -5.11
CA ALA A 88 2.95 10.78 -3.82
C ALA A 88 1.85 10.18 -2.93
N ASP A 89 0.67 10.79 -2.87
CA ASP A 89 -0.48 10.25 -2.14
C ASP A 89 -0.94 8.91 -2.72
N SER A 90 -1.01 8.78 -4.04
CA SER A 90 -1.36 7.52 -4.72
C SER A 90 -0.34 6.41 -4.42
N VAL A 91 0.95 6.73 -4.43
CA VAL A 91 2.03 5.79 -4.07
C VAL A 91 1.91 5.38 -2.60
N ASN A 92 1.69 6.33 -1.70
CA ASN A 92 1.54 6.06 -0.26
C ASN A 92 0.36 5.10 -0.01
N ARG A 93 -0.78 5.34 -0.65
CA ARG A 93 -1.95 4.45 -0.57
C ARG A 93 -1.62 3.04 -1.07
N ALA A 94 -0.98 2.91 -2.23
CA ALA A 94 -0.61 1.61 -2.78
C ALA A 94 0.39 0.83 -1.90
N ILE A 95 1.33 1.53 -1.25
CA ILE A 95 2.27 0.94 -0.29
C ILE A 95 1.51 0.42 0.93
N LEU A 96 0.66 1.24 1.54
CA LEU A 96 -0.13 0.89 2.72
C LEU A 96 -1.06 -0.30 2.45
N GLU A 97 -1.69 -0.33 1.29
CA GLU A 97 -2.57 -1.43 0.89
C GLU A 97 -1.79 -2.76 0.75
N ARG A 98 -0.60 -2.73 0.16
CA ARG A 98 0.22 -3.95 0.05
C ARG A 98 0.74 -4.43 1.40
N GLN A 99 1.13 -3.50 2.28
CA GLN A 99 1.59 -3.84 3.62
C GLN A 99 0.46 -4.43 4.47
N SER A 100 -0.74 -3.82 4.43
CA SER A 100 -1.92 -4.33 5.14
C SER A 100 -2.32 -5.71 4.63
N ARG A 101 -2.42 -5.94 3.31
CA ARG A 101 -2.70 -7.26 2.73
C ARG A 101 -1.73 -8.34 3.21
N ARG A 102 -0.42 -8.05 3.25
CA ARG A 102 0.58 -8.98 3.76
C ARG A 102 0.38 -9.28 5.25
N ARG A 103 0.10 -8.24 6.05
CA ARG A 103 -0.14 -8.37 7.49
C ARG A 103 -1.39 -9.20 7.77
N GLU A 104 -2.49 -8.95 7.06
CA GLU A 104 -3.73 -9.73 7.21
C GLU A 104 -3.53 -11.21 6.83
N ALA A 105 -2.83 -11.50 5.73
CA ALA A 105 -2.51 -12.87 5.33
C ALA A 105 -1.68 -13.59 6.40
N ALA A 106 -0.70 -12.90 7.00
CA ALA A 106 0.11 -13.44 8.09
C ALA A 106 -0.74 -13.74 9.34
N ILE A 107 -1.62 -12.81 9.74
CA ILE A 107 -2.54 -13.01 10.88
C ILE A 107 -3.44 -14.22 10.63
N ARG A 108 -4.06 -14.33 9.44
CA ARG A 108 -4.90 -15.47 9.06
C ARG A 108 -4.13 -16.79 9.16
N GLN A 109 -2.86 -16.82 8.73
CA GLN A 109 -2.02 -18.00 8.81
C GLN A 109 -1.65 -18.36 10.25
N LEU A 110 -1.30 -17.37 11.09
CA LEU A 110 -1.01 -17.58 12.50
C LEU A 110 -2.22 -18.14 13.26
N VAL A 111 -3.41 -17.61 13.00
CA VAL A 111 -4.65 -18.12 13.59
C VAL A 111 -4.89 -19.59 13.20
N ARG A 112 -4.71 -19.93 11.92
CA ARG A 112 -4.83 -21.34 11.45
C ARG A 112 -3.81 -22.26 12.12
N MET A 113 -2.55 -21.84 12.20
CA MET A 113 -1.48 -22.62 12.84
C MET A 113 -1.75 -22.82 14.32
N ARG A 114 -2.25 -21.79 15.02
CA ARG A 114 -2.65 -21.88 16.42
C ARG A 114 -3.73 -22.93 16.63
N VAL A 115 -4.82 -22.86 15.85
CA VAL A 115 -5.92 -23.84 15.93
C VAL A 115 -5.42 -25.27 15.64
N TRP A 116 -4.57 -25.44 14.62
CA TRP A 116 -3.98 -26.73 14.30
C TRP A 116 -3.14 -27.29 15.45
N ALA A 117 -2.29 -26.45 16.07
CA ALA A 117 -1.43 -26.85 17.17
C ALA A 117 -2.25 -27.22 18.42
N GLU A 118 -3.29 -26.45 18.74
CA GLU A 118 -4.20 -26.75 19.86
C GLU A 118 -4.93 -28.08 19.67
N ASN A 119 -5.50 -28.32 18.48
CA ASN A 119 -6.17 -29.58 18.17
C ASN A 119 -5.19 -30.76 18.27
N THR A 120 -4.01 -30.62 17.67
CA THR A 120 -2.96 -31.65 17.71
C THR A 120 -2.51 -31.96 19.15
N ALA A 121 -2.44 -30.95 20.02
CA ALA A 121 -2.08 -31.14 21.43
C ALA A 121 -3.19 -31.85 22.21
N ARG A 122 -4.46 -31.50 21.97
CA ARG A 122 -5.63 -32.15 22.57
C ARG A 122 -5.73 -33.63 22.13
N ASP A 123 -5.51 -33.92 20.85
CA ASP A 123 -5.48 -35.29 20.32
C ASP A 123 -4.40 -36.15 20.99
N LYS A 124 -3.23 -35.55 21.29
CA LYS A 124 -2.12 -36.19 22.01
C LYS A 124 -2.32 -36.24 23.53
N ARG A 125 -3.52 -35.93 24.03
CA ARG A 125 -3.88 -35.89 25.46
C ARG A 125 -2.92 -35.04 26.31
N LYS A 126 -2.39 -33.96 25.76
CA LYS A 126 -1.67 -32.96 26.56
C LYS A 126 -2.69 -32.12 27.33
N ASN A 127 -2.44 -31.90 28.63
CA ASN A 127 -3.27 -31.04 29.47
C ASN A 127 -3.17 -29.60 28.97
N LEU A 128 -4.13 -29.17 28.16
CA LEU A 128 -4.26 -27.81 27.65
C LEU A 128 -5.52 -27.18 28.26
N PRO A 129 -5.47 -25.92 28.73
CA PRO A 129 -6.66 -25.23 29.21
C PRO A 129 -7.76 -25.16 28.14
N ASP A 130 -9.03 -25.07 28.55
CA ASP A 130 -10.16 -24.93 27.61
C ASP A 130 -10.12 -23.62 26.82
N ARG A 131 -9.54 -22.57 27.41
CA ARG A 131 -9.30 -21.27 26.76
C ARG A 131 -7.85 -20.85 26.96
N LEU A 132 -7.14 -20.67 25.84
CA LEU A 132 -5.78 -20.15 25.82
C LEU A 132 -5.83 -18.71 25.30
N ASP A 133 -5.32 -17.73 26.06
CA ASP A 133 -5.32 -16.34 25.63
C ASP A 133 -4.36 -16.12 24.43
N ILE A 134 -4.63 -15.11 23.62
CA ILE A 134 -3.80 -14.72 22.45
C ILE A 134 -2.68 -13.76 22.89
N GLY A 135 -2.67 -13.31 24.15
CA GLY A 135 -1.60 -12.49 24.71
C GLY A 135 -1.50 -11.08 24.12
N LEU A 136 -2.59 -10.58 23.54
CA LEU A 136 -2.69 -9.20 23.02
C LEU A 136 -3.06 -8.18 24.09
N ASN A 137 -3.51 -8.66 25.24
CA ASN A 137 -3.67 -7.85 26.44
C ASN A 137 -2.24 -7.70 26.99
N GLY A 138 -1.64 -6.52 26.79
CA GLY A 138 -0.28 -6.24 27.28
C GLY A 138 -0.16 -6.66 28.74
N GLU A 139 0.98 -7.25 29.11
CA GLU A 139 1.27 -7.88 30.40
C GLU A 139 0.61 -7.15 31.58
N GLU A 140 -0.66 -7.49 31.88
CA GLU A 140 -1.26 -7.14 33.14
C GLU A 140 -0.72 -8.15 34.15
N PRO A 141 -0.02 -7.70 35.20
CA PRO A 141 0.50 -8.60 36.20
C PRO A 141 -0.69 -9.32 36.83
N ASP A 142 -0.60 -10.65 36.78
CA ASP A 142 -1.42 -11.67 37.42
C ASP A 142 -2.44 -11.08 38.42
N SER A 143 -3.60 -10.67 37.92
CA SER A 143 -4.71 -10.25 38.78
C SER A 143 -5.38 -11.54 39.29
N PRO A 144 -5.47 -11.75 40.62
CA PRO A 144 -6.07 -12.95 41.17
C PRO A 144 -7.52 -13.08 40.70
N ARG A 145 -7.83 -14.22 40.09
CA ARG A 145 -9.20 -14.56 39.66
C ARG A 145 -10.17 -14.36 40.83
N PRO A 146 -11.31 -13.66 40.67
CA PRO A 146 -12.30 -13.60 41.72
C PRO A 146 -12.88 -15.00 41.91
N HIS A 147 -12.70 -15.53 43.13
CA HIS A 147 -13.33 -16.75 43.59
C HIS A 147 -14.84 -16.65 43.40
N THR A 148 -15.39 -17.48 42.51
CA THR A 148 -16.82 -17.70 42.45
C THR A 148 -17.25 -18.35 43.75
N GLY A 149 -17.95 -17.56 44.58
CA GLY A 149 -18.55 -18.03 45.81
C GLY A 149 -19.59 -19.10 45.52
N ASN A 150 -19.43 -20.25 46.17
CA ASN A 150 -20.51 -21.20 46.39
C ASN A 150 -20.74 -21.26 47.90
N GLY A 151 -21.71 -20.47 48.37
CA GLY A 151 -22.28 -20.63 49.69
C GLY A 151 -23.47 -21.58 49.61
N HIS A 152 -23.40 -22.71 50.31
CA HIS A 152 -24.33 -23.11 51.39
C HIS A 152 -24.04 -24.57 51.78
N ASP A 153 -23.53 -24.81 52.99
CA ASP A 153 -23.71 -26.07 53.70
C ASP A 153 -24.87 -25.89 54.71
N PRO A 154 -25.79 -26.87 54.86
CA PRO A 154 -26.92 -26.75 55.76
C PRO A 154 -26.50 -27.01 57.22
N MET A 155 -26.78 -26.04 58.09
CA MET A 155 -26.59 -26.15 59.54
C MET A 155 -27.75 -26.96 60.16
N ILE A 156 -27.43 -28.12 60.74
CA ILE A 156 -28.33 -28.93 61.55
C ILE A 156 -28.60 -28.20 62.88
N THR A 157 -29.87 -28.05 63.23
CA THR A 157 -30.28 -27.71 64.60
C THR A 157 -30.87 -28.97 65.25
N THR A 158 -30.25 -29.42 66.34
CA THR A 158 -30.86 -30.23 67.39
C THR A 158 -30.80 -29.42 68.67
#